data_AF-A0A3D5DVW7-F1
#
_entry.id   AF-A0A3D5DVW7-F1
#
_cell.length_a   1.000
_cell.length_b   1.000
_cell.length_c   1.000
_cell.angle_alpha   90.00
_cell.angle_beta   90.00
_cell.angle_gamma   90.00
#
_symmetry.space_group_name_H-M   'P 1'
#
loop_
_entity.id
_entity.type
_entity.pdbx_description
1 polymer ?
#
loop_
_entity_poly.entity_id
_entity_poly.type
_entity_poly.pdbx_seq_one_letter_code
_entity_poly.pdbx_strand_id
1 'polypeptide(L)'
;MLPGGPGREPGRPAGLLEKLLAAVRPEFRPDVLAFGPGDPVFGGPPCKVAGCGRSGRVGGLCSGHDHRWRNQGKPDRAGFTATTDPRLKGHQKLASCRAAGCLYGRKERGLCTRHLYAWQRDGRPELDSWVAALPAEPPEVPPAACRISYCDLWVHADLPFCLSHGNRWRERGRPDPGEYARRYEDDAVPGHERIDLSGLKAHLRLEVQYALQGRHDDGAIKIAPGAVQTVVTFLAASAAASLLDRDEDAWRQAWLQRFPGRASPGHGDSGRALLVYARRTVEELHAGRGWDVEYPRDTWRLRNLGVSEGPATVRFTPISQPWLKELAKRWIRWRLSSGTGAGSVTKGALAIARFSTFLASPSVNVTRLDQVDRELLERYLADLHAELAGRLVHAERIGQLNSFLHAVRRLSWDDSLPASAMFHYDDYPKRGQMLPRALAEHVMTQLEDPANLDRWNDPARRLITLILIRCGLRLGDALRLPFDCIARDADQAPYLRYLNHKMSREALVPIDEELQAAITGQQRRVRERWPQGMPVLFPRDRANPDGSKRVSHSGYQHALGEWLRRCDIRDEHGQP
;
A
#
# COMPACT_ATOMS: atom_id res chain seq x y z
N MET A 1 -27.24 -0.11 43.82
CA MET A 1 -26.07 0.74 43.48
C MET A 1 -24.86 0.14 44.16
N LEU A 2 -24.03 -0.57 43.40
CA LEU A 2 -22.73 -1.09 43.85
C LEU A 2 -21.64 -0.23 43.19
N PRO A 3 -20.57 0.17 43.91
CA PRO A 3 -19.61 1.12 43.40
C PRO A 3 -18.69 0.45 42.36
N GLY A 4 -18.44 1.18 41.27
CA GLY A 4 -17.62 0.75 40.14
C GLY A 4 -16.18 0.47 40.54
N GLY A 5 -15.67 -0.68 40.11
CA GLY A 5 -14.24 -1.01 40.17
C GLY A 5 -13.41 -0.06 39.30
N PRO A 6 -12.15 0.21 39.68
CA PRO A 6 -11.30 1.14 38.96
C PRO A 6 -11.02 0.63 37.56
N GLY A 7 -11.27 1.48 36.56
CA GLY A 7 -10.91 1.23 35.17
C GLY A 7 -9.42 0.92 35.06
N ARG A 8 -9.10 -0.26 34.52
CA ARG A 8 -7.74 -0.60 34.07
C ARG A 8 -7.28 0.47 33.09
N GLU A 9 -6.26 1.25 33.46
CA GLU A 9 -5.42 1.93 32.47
C GLU A 9 -4.92 0.88 31.46
N PRO A 10 -4.81 1.20 30.16
CA PRO A 10 -4.26 0.28 29.16
C PRO A 10 -2.79 -0.01 29.51
N GLY A 11 -2.59 -1.09 30.26
CA GLY A 11 -1.28 -1.56 30.71
C GLY A 11 -0.48 -2.11 29.55
N ARG A 12 0.82 -1.80 29.53
CA ARG A 12 1.81 -2.32 28.57
C ARG A 12 1.65 -3.84 28.41
N PRO A 13 1.67 -4.39 27.19
CA PRO A 13 1.62 -5.83 27.01
C PRO A 13 2.86 -6.48 27.64
N ALA A 14 2.66 -7.28 28.69
CA ALA A 14 3.77 -7.93 29.42
C ALA A 14 4.65 -8.74 28.45
N GLY A 15 5.98 -8.65 28.59
CA GLY A 15 6.93 -9.37 27.74
C GLY A 15 7.21 -8.76 26.37
N LEU A 16 6.48 -7.71 25.93
CA LEU A 16 6.73 -7.08 24.63
C LEU A 16 8.05 -6.26 24.63
N LEU A 17 8.34 -5.57 25.73
CA LEU A 17 9.54 -4.72 25.82
C LEU A 17 10.81 -5.56 25.69
N GLU A 18 10.88 -6.70 26.38
CA GLU A 18 11.99 -7.63 26.34
C GLU A 18 12.19 -8.17 24.91
N LYS A 19 11.11 -8.54 24.23
CA LYS A 19 11.15 -8.98 22.83
C LYS A 19 11.64 -7.88 21.89
N LEU A 20 11.20 -6.64 22.08
CA LEU A 20 11.65 -5.50 21.27
C LEU A 20 13.14 -5.21 21.49
N LEU A 21 13.59 -5.20 22.75
CA LEU A 21 15.00 -4.99 23.08
C LEU A 21 15.91 -6.09 22.51
N ALA A 22 15.42 -7.33 22.44
CA ALA A 22 16.14 -8.42 21.79
C ALA A 22 16.13 -8.31 20.26
N ALA A 23 15.03 -7.85 19.65
CA ALA A 23 14.82 -7.90 18.21
C ALA A 23 15.29 -6.66 17.43
N VAL A 24 15.28 -5.47 18.03
CA VAL A 24 15.71 -4.23 17.36
C VAL A 24 17.24 -4.17 17.32
N ARG A 25 17.81 -4.20 16.12
CA ARG A 25 19.25 -4.18 15.86
C ARG A 25 19.84 -2.79 16.09
N PRO A 26 21.13 -2.68 16.48
CA PRO A 26 21.75 -1.41 16.84
C PRO A 26 21.60 -0.30 15.81
N GLU A 27 21.63 -0.60 14.52
CA GLU A 27 21.50 0.37 13.43
C GLU A 27 20.10 1.01 13.33
N PHE A 28 19.06 0.38 13.91
CA PHE A 28 17.69 0.91 13.99
C PHE A 28 17.35 1.51 15.36
N ARG A 29 18.24 1.45 16.35
CA ARG A 29 18.02 2.03 17.69
C ARG A 29 18.17 3.56 17.82
N PRO A 30 18.88 4.30 16.94
CA PRO A 30 18.98 5.75 17.08
C PRO A 30 17.61 6.43 17.00
N ASP A 31 17.49 7.56 17.72
CA ASP A 31 16.29 8.41 17.68
C ASP A 31 16.08 9.05 16.30
N VAL A 32 17.17 9.27 15.56
CA VAL A 32 17.16 9.77 14.19
C VAL A 32 17.80 8.74 13.28
N LEU A 33 17.00 8.13 12.42
CA LEU A 33 17.46 7.16 11.43
C LEU A 33 17.85 7.89 10.14
N ALA A 34 19.01 7.55 9.58
CA ALA A 34 19.57 8.15 8.38
C ALA A 34 19.71 7.11 7.27
N PHE A 35 19.10 7.38 6.11
CA PHE A 35 19.14 6.47 4.95
C PHE A 35 19.73 7.16 3.73
N GLY A 36 20.75 6.53 3.15
CA GLY A 36 21.42 7.03 1.95
C GLY A 36 20.63 6.73 0.66
N PRO A 37 21.01 7.33 -0.48
CA PRO A 37 20.37 7.09 -1.78
C PRO A 37 20.33 5.62 -2.22
N GLY A 38 21.33 4.83 -1.84
CA GLY A 38 21.45 3.41 -2.18
C GLY A 38 20.54 2.47 -1.38
N ASP A 39 19.87 2.97 -0.34
CA ASP A 39 18.98 2.14 0.48
C ASP A 39 17.80 1.61 -0.35
N PRO A 40 17.51 0.29 -0.31
CA PRO A 40 16.51 -0.34 -1.18
C PRO A 40 15.07 0.03 -0.84
N VAL A 41 14.80 0.54 0.36
CA VAL A 41 13.45 0.75 0.91
C VAL A 41 13.16 2.22 1.19
N PHE A 42 14.02 2.87 1.97
CA PHE A 42 13.93 4.26 2.36
C PHE A 42 14.74 5.18 1.46
N GLY A 43 15.67 4.64 0.69
CA GLY A 43 16.48 5.37 -0.27
C GLY A 43 15.78 5.63 -1.60
N GLY A 44 16.55 6.11 -2.58
CA GLY A 44 16.08 6.51 -3.90
C GLY A 44 17.22 7.18 -4.67
N PRO A 45 17.14 7.20 -6.02
CA PRO A 45 18.19 7.80 -6.85
C PRO A 45 18.46 9.23 -6.37
N PRO A 46 19.71 9.72 -6.41
CA PRO A 46 20.03 11.05 -5.93
C PRO A 46 19.24 12.13 -6.70
N CYS A 47 19.04 13.26 -6.03
CA CYS A 47 18.43 14.43 -6.64
C CYS A 47 19.31 14.91 -7.80
N LYS A 48 18.68 15.26 -8.93
CA LYS A 48 19.38 15.76 -10.14
C LYS A 48 20.00 17.15 -9.96
N VAL A 49 19.67 17.87 -8.89
CA VAL A 49 20.30 19.18 -8.59
C VAL A 49 21.72 18.94 -8.09
N ALA A 50 22.70 19.54 -8.77
CA ALA A 50 24.11 19.42 -8.40
C ALA A 50 24.35 19.88 -6.95
N GLY A 51 25.10 19.08 -6.18
CA GLY A 51 25.35 19.34 -4.76
C GLY A 51 24.20 18.96 -3.81
N CYS A 52 23.08 18.42 -4.31
CA CYS A 52 21.99 17.93 -3.47
C CYS A 52 22.14 16.43 -3.18
N GLY A 53 22.61 16.07 -1.98
CA GLY A 53 22.77 14.67 -1.56
C GLY A 53 21.49 13.91 -1.20
N ARG A 54 20.30 14.49 -1.42
CA ARG A 54 19.01 13.90 -1.04
C ARG A 54 18.45 13.01 -2.14
N SER A 55 17.54 12.09 -1.80
CA SER A 55 16.90 11.24 -2.80
C SER A 55 15.87 12.03 -3.65
N GLY A 56 15.98 11.86 -4.95
CA GLY A 56 15.00 12.26 -5.94
C GLY A 56 13.73 11.42 -5.82
N ARG A 57 12.59 12.10 -5.68
CA ARG A 57 11.27 11.50 -5.49
C ARG A 57 10.34 11.75 -6.67
N VAL A 58 10.38 12.96 -7.24
CA VAL A 58 9.46 13.36 -8.30
C VAL A 58 10.24 13.76 -9.54
N GLY A 59 10.25 12.87 -10.55
CA GLY A 59 11.02 13.06 -11.78
C GLY A 59 12.51 13.37 -11.54
N GLY A 60 13.12 12.76 -10.52
CA GLY A 60 14.53 12.97 -10.16
C GLY A 60 14.82 14.18 -9.28
N LEU A 61 13.81 14.95 -8.83
CA LEU A 61 13.99 16.03 -7.85
C LEU A 61 13.59 15.56 -6.44
N CYS A 62 14.30 16.02 -5.41
CA CYS A 62 13.85 15.86 -4.02
C CYS A 62 12.57 16.69 -3.77
N SER A 63 11.78 16.39 -2.74
CA SER A 63 10.51 17.10 -2.47
C SER A 63 10.69 18.62 -2.34
N GLY A 64 11.81 19.08 -1.77
CA GLY A 64 12.09 20.51 -1.64
C GLY A 64 12.35 21.19 -3.00
N HIS A 65 13.14 20.56 -3.86
CA HIS A 65 13.44 21.08 -5.20
C HIS A 65 12.24 20.97 -6.15
N ASP A 66 11.45 19.90 -6.05
CA ASP A 66 10.20 19.76 -6.80
C ASP A 66 9.18 20.83 -6.39
N HIS A 67 9.04 21.12 -5.09
CA HIS A 67 8.17 22.21 -4.63
C HIS A 67 8.67 23.58 -5.15
N ARG A 68 9.97 23.85 -5.06
CA ARG A 68 10.57 25.08 -5.60
C ARG A 68 10.35 25.22 -7.10
N TRP A 69 10.57 24.14 -7.86
CA TRP A 69 10.34 24.09 -9.30
C TRP A 69 8.89 24.43 -9.66
N ARG A 70 7.91 23.87 -8.94
CA ARG A 70 6.49 24.21 -9.14
C ARG A 70 6.20 25.67 -8.81
N ASN A 71 6.75 26.19 -7.71
CA ASN A 71 6.53 27.59 -7.30
C ASN A 71 7.15 28.59 -8.27
N GLN A 72 8.17 28.19 -9.04
CA GLN A 72 8.77 29.00 -10.11
C GLN A 72 8.02 28.88 -11.45
N GLY A 73 6.81 28.29 -11.46
CA GLY A 73 6.02 28.17 -12.68
C GLY A 73 6.42 26.99 -13.57
N LYS A 74 7.11 25.97 -13.01
CA LYS A 74 7.54 24.76 -13.72
C LYS A 74 8.44 25.06 -14.94
N PRO A 75 9.56 25.78 -14.77
CA PRO A 75 10.49 26.07 -15.85
C PRO A 75 11.08 24.78 -16.46
N ASP A 76 11.86 24.89 -17.55
CA ASP A 76 12.56 23.73 -18.09
C ASP A 76 13.35 23.00 -17.00
N ARG A 77 13.27 21.68 -16.99
CA ARG A 77 13.82 20.85 -15.92
C ARG A 77 15.35 20.85 -15.94
N ALA A 78 15.98 20.79 -17.11
CA ALA A 78 17.43 20.77 -17.21
C ALA A 78 18.02 22.10 -16.74
N GLY A 79 17.46 23.22 -17.23
CA GLY A 79 17.84 24.57 -16.81
C GLY A 79 17.65 24.81 -15.31
N PHE A 80 16.52 24.36 -14.73
CA PHE A 80 16.30 24.46 -13.29
C PHE A 80 17.31 23.63 -12.48
N THR A 81 17.57 22.39 -12.87
CA THR A 81 18.50 21.52 -12.12
C THR A 81 19.94 22.05 -12.13
N ALA A 82 20.33 22.75 -13.18
CA ALA A 82 21.67 23.33 -13.33
C ALA A 82 21.87 24.60 -12.50
N THR A 83 20.80 25.37 -12.23
CA THR A 83 20.90 26.73 -11.67
C THR A 83 20.35 26.86 -10.24
N THR A 84 19.53 25.91 -9.79
CA THR A 84 18.88 25.99 -8.47
C THR A 84 19.84 25.63 -7.33
N ASP A 85 19.77 26.38 -6.23
CA ASP A 85 20.61 26.16 -5.05
C ASP A 85 20.29 24.79 -4.38
N PRO A 86 21.29 23.96 -4.02
CA PRO A 86 21.07 22.65 -3.40
C PRO A 86 20.48 22.70 -1.98
N ARG A 87 20.56 23.84 -1.29
CA ARG A 87 20.06 24.04 0.09
C ARG A 87 18.55 24.13 0.14
N LEU A 88 18.01 23.89 1.33
CA LEU A 88 16.61 23.53 1.54
C LEU A 88 15.78 24.72 2.00
N LYS A 89 16.34 25.47 2.93
CA LYS A 89 15.88 26.82 3.26
C LYS A 89 16.24 27.70 2.07
N GLY A 90 15.40 28.67 1.74
CA GLY A 90 15.77 29.66 0.73
C GLY A 90 17.00 30.40 1.20
N HIS A 91 18.18 30.00 0.73
CA HIS A 91 19.47 30.68 0.87
C HIS A 91 19.63 31.77 -0.21
N GLN A 92 18.50 32.34 -0.62
CA GLN A 92 18.46 33.41 -1.59
C GLN A 92 18.04 34.68 -0.88
N LYS A 93 18.66 35.79 -1.29
CA LYS A 93 18.26 37.12 -0.85
C LYS A 93 16.78 37.31 -1.16
N LEU A 94 15.98 37.51 -0.12
CA LEU A 94 14.58 37.89 -0.28
C LEU A 94 14.55 39.26 -0.94
N ALA A 95 13.68 39.44 -1.92
CA ALA A 95 13.58 40.70 -2.63
C ALA A 95 13.02 41.82 -1.73
N SER A 96 13.66 42.98 -1.76
CA SER A 96 13.25 44.22 -1.10
C SER A 96 12.19 44.97 -1.91
N CYS A 97 11.42 45.84 -1.26
CA CYS A 97 10.42 46.70 -1.87
C CYS A 97 10.89 47.35 -3.20
N ARG A 98 9.99 47.52 -4.17
CA ARG A 98 10.31 48.18 -5.45
C ARG A 98 10.68 49.67 -5.31
N ALA A 99 10.23 50.33 -4.25
CA ALA A 99 10.64 51.70 -3.92
C ALA A 99 12.15 51.79 -3.68
N ALA A 100 12.84 52.70 -4.37
CA ALA A 100 14.27 52.92 -4.22
C ALA A 100 14.63 53.20 -2.75
N GLY A 101 15.76 52.64 -2.29
CA GLY A 101 16.22 52.79 -0.89
C GLY A 101 15.44 51.99 0.16
N CYS A 102 14.29 51.36 -0.17
CA CYS A 102 13.48 50.65 0.81
C CYS A 102 13.84 49.16 0.92
N LEU A 103 14.51 48.76 1.99
CA LEU A 103 14.92 47.37 2.25
C LEU A 103 13.90 46.55 3.05
N TYR A 104 12.65 47.00 3.19
CA TYR A 104 11.59 46.13 3.69
C TYR A 104 11.22 45.06 2.66
N GLY A 105 10.89 43.85 3.13
CA GLY A 105 10.51 42.73 2.26
C GLY A 105 9.26 43.01 1.42
N ARG A 106 9.26 42.51 0.18
CA ARG A 106 8.10 42.55 -0.72
C ARG A 106 6.93 41.74 -0.13
N LYS A 107 5.73 42.30 -0.21
CA LYS A 107 4.45 41.63 0.00
C LYS A 107 3.77 41.48 -1.36
N GLU A 108 2.70 42.24 -1.60
CA GLU A 108 1.90 42.17 -2.82
C GLU A 108 2.41 43.19 -3.85
N ARG A 109 2.31 42.86 -5.15
CA ARG A 109 2.74 43.74 -6.27
C ARG A 109 4.18 44.25 -6.17
N GLY A 110 5.02 43.55 -5.42
CA GLY A 110 6.41 43.94 -5.17
C GLY A 110 6.61 45.11 -4.20
N LEU A 111 5.57 45.55 -3.48
CA LEU A 111 5.66 46.61 -2.48
C LEU A 111 5.73 46.04 -1.05
N CYS A 112 6.40 46.73 -0.14
CA CYS A 112 6.31 46.42 1.30
C CYS A 112 4.93 46.84 1.86
N THR A 113 4.58 46.41 3.08
CA THR A 113 3.30 46.73 3.72
C THR A 113 3.00 48.23 3.71
N ARG A 114 3.97 49.09 4.06
CA ARG A 114 3.79 50.55 4.10
C ARG A 114 3.51 51.16 2.72
N HIS A 115 4.33 50.82 1.73
CA HIS A 115 4.18 51.34 0.37
C HIS A 115 2.95 50.78 -0.34
N LEU A 116 2.55 49.54 -0.04
CA LEU A 116 1.28 49.00 -0.54
C LEU A 116 0.09 49.82 -0.03
N TYR A 117 0.08 50.19 1.25
CA TYR A 117 -0.97 51.05 1.81
C TYR A 117 -0.92 52.48 1.26
N ALA A 118 0.28 53.05 1.07
CA ALA A 118 0.43 54.37 0.46
C ALA A 118 -0.11 54.38 -0.98
N TRP A 119 0.26 53.40 -1.81
CA TRP A 119 -0.24 53.26 -3.17
C TRP A 119 -1.77 53.06 -3.22
N GLN A 120 -2.32 52.30 -2.27
CA GLN A 120 -3.78 52.13 -2.15
C GLN A 120 -4.49 53.43 -1.75
N ARG A 121 -3.89 54.21 -0.85
CA ARG A 121 -4.41 55.51 -0.42
C ARG A 121 -4.37 56.54 -1.54
N ASP A 122 -3.37 56.49 -2.40
CA ASP A 122 -3.21 57.39 -3.55
C ASP A 122 -4.13 57.02 -4.74
N GLY A 123 -5.10 56.12 -4.52
CA GLY A 123 -6.11 55.77 -5.53
C GLY A 123 -5.70 54.66 -6.50
N ARG A 124 -4.65 53.89 -6.18
CA ARG A 124 -4.15 52.77 -7.01
C ARG A 124 -3.71 53.18 -8.43
N PRO A 125 -2.85 54.20 -8.58
CA PRO A 125 -2.32 54.63 -9.88
C PRO A 125 -1.49 53.53 -10.56
N GLU A 126 -1.10 53.75 -11.82
CA GLU A 126 -0.17 52.87 -12.53
C GLU A 126 1.10 52.67 -11.69
N LEU A 127 1.45 51.40 -11.45
CA LEU A 127 2.34 51.01 -10.36
C LEU A 127 3.79 51.42 -10.63
N ASP A 128 4.26 51.32 -11.87
CA ASP A 128 5.65 51.56 -12.22
C ASP A 128 5.96 53.07 -12.15
N SER A 129 5.03 53.88 -12.69
CA SER A 129 5.08 55.34 -12.61
C SER A 129 5.00 55.84 -11.18
N TRP A 130 4.11 55.25 -10.36
CA TRP A 130 3.99 55.63 -8.95
C TRP A 130 5.25 55.27 -8.15
N VAL A 131 5.83 54.09 -8.37
CA VAL A 131 7.09 53.70 -7.72
C VAL A 131 8.23 54.62 -8.12
N ALA A 132 8.32 55.02 -9.39
CA ALA A 132 9.36 55.92 -9.89
C ALA A 132 9.25 57.34 -9.30
N ALA A 133 8.05 57.78 -8.92
CA ALA A 133 7.80 59.08 -8.32
C ALA A 133 8.08 59.15 -6.80
N LEU A 134 8.35 58.01 -6.15
CA LEU A 134 8.66 58.00 -4.72
C LEU A 134 10.06 58.59 -4.45
N PRO A 135 10.25 59.30 -3.33
CA PRO A 135 11.58 59.77 -2.93
C PRO A 135 12.52 58.58 -2.75
N ALA A 136 13.73 58.68 -3.32
CA ALA A 136 14.72 57.60 -3.34
C ALA A 136 15.49 57.46 -2.02
N GLU A 137 15.33 58.41 -1.10
CA GLU A 137 16.15 58.48 0.10
C GLU A 137 15.70 57.48 1.17
N PRO A 138 16.63 56.65 1.70
CA PRO A 138 16.35 55.83 2.86
C PRO A 138 16.03 56.72 4.08
N PRO A 139 15.32 56.20 5.09
CA PRO A 139 15.05 56.96 6.31
C PRO A 139 16.37 57.41 6.97
N GLU A 140 16.38 58.61 7.57
CA GLU A 140 17.56 59.21 8.24
C GLU A 140 18.25 58.24 9.22
N VAL A 141 17.47 57.38 9.88
CA VAL A 141 17.96 56.26 10.67
C VAL A 141 17.40 54.95 10.09
N PRO A 142 18.22 54.15 9.37
CA PRO A 142 17.78 52.89 8.80
C PRO A 142 17.53 51.85 9.92
N PRO A 143 16.44 51.07 9.85
CA PRO A 143 16.22 49.95 10.77
C PRO A 143 17.35 48.92 10.65
N ALA A 144 17.56 48.15 11.73
CA ALA A 144 18.52 47.06 11.74
C ALA A 144 18.21 46.03 10.63
N ALA A 145 19.26 45.37 10.13
CA ALA A 145 19.11 44.26 9.20
C ALA A 145 18.59 43.00 9.90
N CYS A 146 17.95 42.11 9.13
CA CYS A 146 17.51 40.80 9.59
C CYS A 146 18.69 39.99 10.14
N ARG A 147 18.53 39.35 11.30
CA ARG A 147 19.58 38.54 11.95
C ARG A 147 20.00 37.27 11.18
N ILE A 148 19.44 37.02 10.00
CA ILE A 148 19.88 35.92 9.13
C ILE A 148 20.94 36.49 8.18
N SER A 149 22.18 35.99 8.27
CA SER A 149 23.38 36.58 7.66
C SER A 149 23.29 36.89 6.17
N TYR A 150 22.53 36.12 5.40
CA TYR A 150 22.36 36.32 3.96
C TYR A 150 21.09 37.11 3.57
N CYS A 151 20.39 37.71 4.54
CA CYS A 151 19.17 38.49 4.33
C CYS A 151 19.40 39.97 4.62
N ASP A 152 19.50 40.78 3.56
CA ASP A 152 19.75 42.23 3.67
C ASP A 152 18.50 43.05 4.00
N LEU A 153 17.36 42.40 4.27
CA LEU A 153 16.11 43.09 4.54
C LEU A 153 16.08 43.68 5.94
N TRP A 154 15.45 44.84 6.08
CA TRP A 154 15.21 45.46 7.39
C TRP A 154 14.28 44.63 8.27
N VAL A 155 14.53 44.70 9.59
CA VAL A 155 13.66 44.13 10.62
C VAL A 155 12.28 44.77 10.58
N HIS A 156 11.25 43.99 10.90
CA HIS A 156 9.88 44.50 10.91
C HIS A 156 9.41 44.72 12.35
N ALA A 157 9.17 45.98 12.72
CA ALA A 157 8.81 46.38 14.09
C ALA A 157 9.84 45.84 15.10
N ASP A 158 9.38 45.36 16.26
CA ASP A 158 10.26 44.90 17.34
C ASP A 158 10.79 43.46 17.14
N LEU A 159 10.64 42.89 15.93
CA LEU A 159 11.12 41.54 15.65
C LEU A 159 12.62 41.57 15.34
N PRO A 160 13.40 40.57 15.77
CA PRO A 160 14.81 40.44 15.40
C PRO A 160 15.03 40.02 13.92
N PHE A 161 13.97 39.98 13.11
CA PHE A 161 13.96 39.47 11.75
C PHE A 161 13.10 40.34 10.82
N CYS A 162 13.33 40.24 9.51
CA CYS A 162 12.39 40.78 8.52
C CYS A 162 11.03 40.09 8.62
N LEU A 163 9.97 40.69 8.05
CA LEU A 163 8.60 40.19 8.18
C LEU A 163 8.44 38.69 7.83
N SER A 164 9.05 38.24 6.72
CA SER A 164 8.95 36.87 6.23
C SER A 164 9.65 35.84 7.15
N HIS A 165 10.79 36.21 7.72
CA HIS A 165 11.50 35.37 8.68
C HIS A 165 10.86 35.43 10.07
N GLY A 166 10.34 36.59 10.47
CA GLY A 166 9.60 36.81 11.71
C GLY A 166 8.27 36.06 11.77
N ASN A 167 7.53 35.96 10.66
CA ASN A 167 6.31 35.14 10.57
C ASN A 167 6.63 33.64 10.79
N ARG A 168 7.64 33.11 10.08
CA ARG A 168 8.09 31.72 10.25
C ARG A 168 8.63 31.43 11.65
N TRP A 169 9.32 32.40 12.24
CA TRP A 169 9.79 32.32 13.62
C TRP A 169 8.63 32.24 14.61
N ARG A 170 7.57 33.04 14.42
CA ARG A 170 6.33 32.98 15.22
C ARG A 170 5.59 31.65 15.07
N GLU A 171 5.44 31.14 13.85
CA GLU A 171 4.80 29.84 13.56
C GLU A 171 5.51 28.67 14.27
N ARG A 172 6.81 28.80 14.53
CA ARG A 172 7.62 27.79 15.24
C ARG A 172 7.66 27.98 16.75
N GLY A 173 6.77 28.80 17.30
CA GLY A 173 6.66 29.00 18.74
C GLY A 173 7.70 29.96 19.33
N ARG A 174 8.31 30.84 18.50
CA ARG A 174 9.25 31.88 18.94
C ARG A 174 10.50 31.34 19.70
N PRO A 175 11.28 30.43 19.08
CA PRO A 175 12.53 29.93 19.69
C PRO A 175 13.56 31.06 19.91
N ASP A 176 14.65 30.79 20.62
CA ASP A 176 15.73 31.78 20.79
C ASP A 176 16.17 32.38 19.42
N PRO A 177 16.21 33.72 19.25
CA PRO A 177 16.54 34.33 17.97
C PRO A 177 17.95 34.01 17.46
N GLY A 178 18.93 33.82 18.34
CA GLY A 178 20.30 33.49 17.97
C GLY A 178 20.43 32.04 17.50
N GLU A 179 19.79 31.10 18.19
CA GLU A 179 19.69 29.70 17.78
C GLU A 179 18.90 29.55 16.48
N TYR A 180 17.80 30.29 16.33
CA TYR A 180 17.00 30.29 15.11
C TYR A 180 17.79 30.80 13.90
N ALA A 181 18.57 31.87 14.07
CA ALA A 181 19.46 32.40 13.03
C ALA A 181 20.57 31.39 12.66
N ARG A 182 21.28 30.83 13.64
CA ARG A 182 22.32 29.81 13.40
C ARG A 182 21.78 28.59 12.65
N ARG A 183 20.55 28.14 12.96
CA ARG A 183 19.92 27.02 12.22
C ARG A 183 19.78 27.31 10.71
N TYR A 184 19.69 28.57 10.29
CA TYR A 184 19.65 28.92 8.87
C TYR A 184 21.03 28.84 8.22
N GLU A 185 22.09 29.10 8.97
CA GLU A 185 23.50 28.99 8.55
C GLU A 185 23.96 27.54 8.54
N ASP A 186 23.53 26.77 9.55
CA ASP A 186 23.70 25.32 9.67
C ASP A 186 22.62 24.54 8.88
N ASP A 187 22.12 25.07 7.75
CA ASP A 187 21.30 24.29 6.80
C ASP A 187 22.20 23.33 6.03
N ALA A 188 22.88 22.43 6.76
CA ALA A 188 23.61 21.32 6.20
C ALA A 188 22.64 20.60 5.26
N VAL A 189 22.94 20.58 3.97
CA VAL A 189 22.22 19.77 2.99
C VAL A 189 22.32 18.33 3.50
N PRO A 190 21.26 17.74 4.10
CA PRO A 190 21.44 16.43 4.69
C PRO A 190 21.70 15.48 3.52
N GLY A 191 22.90 14.88 3.46
CA GLY A 191 23.28 13.94 2.40
C GLY A 191 22.52 12.60 2.45
N HIS A 192 21.45 12.55 3.22
CA HIS A 192 20.63 11.39 3.49
C HIS A 192 19.23 11.85 3.92
N GLU A 193 18.22 11.05 3.62
CA GLU A 193 16.90 11.28 4.18
C GLU A 193 16.89 10.83 5.65
N ARG A 194 16.20 11.59 6.49
CA ARG A 194 16.13 11.35 7.94
C ARG A 194 14.70 11.02 8.36
N ILE A 195 14.59 10.13 9.33
CA ILE A 195 13.34 9.84 10.04
C ILE A 195 13.62 10.15 11.52
N ASP A 196 12.96 11.19 12.03
CA ASP A 196 13.13 11.64 13.41
C ASP A 196 12.01 11.05 14.28
N LEU A 197 12.41 10.16 15.19
CA LEU A 197 11.55 9.44 16.13
C LEU A 197 11.63 10.01 17.56
N SER A 198 12.41 11.07 17.78
CA SER A 198 12.63 11.65 19.12
C SER A 198 11.34 12.11 19.79
N GLY A 199 10.35 12.54 19.00
CA GLY A 199 9.02 12.95 19.48
C GLY A 199 8.13 11.81 19.98
N LEU A 200 8.52 10.54 19.82
CA LEU A 200 7.78 9.40 20.33
C LEU A 200 8.21 9.04 21.77
N LYS A 201 7.26 8.52 22.56
CA LYS A 201 7.55 7.87 23.85
C LYS A 201 8.47 6.66 23.64
N ALA A 202 9.36 6.38 24.60
CA ALA A 202 10.42 5.37 24.45
C ALA A 202 9.93 3.98 23.99
N HIS A 203 8.83 3.48 24.55
CA HIS A 203 8.27 2.18 24.16
C HIS A 203 7.72 2.19 22.72
N LEU A 204 6.88 3.17 22.38
CA LEU A 204 6.34 3.36 21.04
C LEU A 204 7.46 3.60 20.00
N ARG A 205 8.55 4.26 20.40
CA ARG A 205 9.73 4.45 19.56
C ARG A 205 10.35 3.12 19.16
N LEU A 206 10.57 2.21 20.12
CA LEU A 206 11.10 0.87 19.85
C LEU A 206 10.18 0.05 18.93
N GLU A 207 8.87 0.16 19.11
CA GLU A 207 7.88 -0.48 18.24
C GLU A 207 7.97 0.03 16.79
N VAL A 208 8.07 1.35 16.61
CA VAL A 208 8.25 1.96 15.29
C VAL A 208 9.59 1.58 14.68
N GLN A 209 10.67 1.58 15.46
CA GLN A 209 12.00 1.14 15.01
C GLN A 209 11.97 -0.32 14.54
N TYR A 210 11.33 -1.22 15.32
CA TYR A 210 11.15 -2.62 14.93
C TYR A 210 10.36 -2.76 13.64
N ALA A 211 9.29 -1.99 13.47
CA ALA A 211 8.52 -1.99 12.24
C ALA A 211 9.33 -1.46 11.03
N LEU A 212 10.14 -0.41 11.20
CA LEU A 212 10.99 0.11 10.13
C LEU A 212 12.11 -0.85 9.75
N GLN A 213 12.69 -1.54 10.75
CA GLN A 213 13.63 -2.63 10.54
C GLN A 213 12.99 -3.76 9.72
N GLY A 214 11.82 -4.26 10.11
CA GLY A 214 11.12 -5.29 9.36
C GLY A 214 10.80 -4.85 7.92
N ARG A 215 10.45 -3.57 7.74
CA ARG A 215 10.18 -3.01 6.41
C ARG A 215 11.44 -2.97 5.54
N HIS A 216 12.57 -2.61 6.13
CA HIS A 216 13.87 -2.63 5.48
C HIS A 216 14.23 -4.05 5.03
N ASP A 217 14.12 -5.02 5.95
CA ASP A 217 14.46 -6.42 5.71
C ASP A 217 13.56 -7.06 4.64
N ASP A 218 12.27 -6.73 4.63
CA ASP A 218 11.32 -7.22 3.61
C ASP A 218 11.72 -6.80 2.19
N GLY A 219 12.36 -5.64 2.04
CA GLY A 219 12.76 -5.06 0.74
C GLY A 219 11.62 -4.86 -0.27
N ALA A 220 10.37 -4.99 0.19
CA ALA A 220 9.23 -5.33 -0.66
C ALA A 220 8.43 -4.12 -1.14
N ILE A 221 8.60 -2.96 -0.51
CA ILE A 221 7.86 -1.73 -0.81
C ILE A 221 8.79 -0.56 -0.48
N LYS A 222 9.10 0.28 -1.47
CA LYS A 222 9.77 1.56 -1.22
C LYS A 222 8.81 2.50 -0.50
N ILE A 223 9.29 3.18 0.53
CA ILE A 223 8.52 4.18 1.25
C ILE A 223 9.38 5.42 1.46
N ALA A 224 8.82 6.58 1.15
CA ALA A 224 9.52 7.84 1.40
C ALA A 224 9.56 8.12 2.90
N PRO A 225 10.73 8.41 3.50
CA PRO A 225 10.90 8.99 4.84
C PRO A 225 9.90 10.09 5.19
N GLY A 226 9.50 10.96 4.26
CA GLY A 226 8.44 11.96 4.53
C GLY A 226 7.06 11.34 4.85
N ALA A 227 6.71 10.21 4.24
CA ALA A 227 5.51 9.45 4.59
C ALA A 227 5.66 8.79 5.96
N VAL A 228 6.86 8.28 6.29
CA VAL A 228 7.16 7.76 7.64
C VAL A 228 7.03 8.86 8.69
N GLN A 229 7.62 10.03 8.44
CA GLN A 229 7.55 11.18 9.34
C GLN A 229 6.11 11.64 9.59
N THR A 230 5.24 11.53 8.57
CA THR A 230 3.81 11.80 8.74
C THR A 230 3.19 10.83 9.75
N VAL A 231 3.52 9.53 9.68
CA VAL A 231 3.05 8.52 10.64
C VAL A 231 3.60 8.79 12.04
N VAL A 232 4.89 9.12 12.16
CA VAL A 232 5.52 9.44 13.44
C VAL A 232 4.86 10.65 14.10
N THR A 233 4.62 11.72 13.34
CA THR A 233 3.96 12.93 13.83
C THR A 233 2.51 12.64 14.25
N PHE A 234 1.80 11.81 13.48
CA PHE A 234 0.46 11.34 13.83
C PHE A 234 0.46 10.53 15.15
N LEU A 235 1.40 9.61 15.31
CA LEU A 235 1.54 8.80 16.52
C LEU A 235 1.90 9.64 17.74
N ALA A 236 2.84 10.58 17.62
CA ALA A 236 3.20 11.51 18.69
C ALA A 236 1.98 12.33 19.16
N ALA A 237 1.14 12.78 18.24
CA ALA A 237 -0.08 13.51 18.55
C ALA A 237 -1.22 12.63 19.13
N SER A 238 -1.17 11.31 18.93
CA SER A 238 -2.23 10.38 19.35
C SER A 238 -2.25 10.05 20.85
N ALA A 239 -1.22 10.49 21.59
CA ALA A 239 -0.94 10.18 23.01
C ALA A 239 -0.77 8.69 23.37
N ALA A 240 -0.92 7.77 22.41
CA ALA A 240 -0.75 6.32 22.61
C ALA A 240 0.63 5.98 23.17
N ALA A 241 0.69 4.98 24.05
CA ALA A 241 1.93 4.45 24.61
C ALA A 241 2.46 3.27 23.77
N SER A 242 1.59 2.60 23.03
CA SER A 242 1.88 1.46 22.14
C SER A 242 0.98 1.49 20.89
N LEU A 243 1.47 0.92 19.78
CA LEU A 243 0.68 0.59 18.60
C LEU A 243 -0.40 -0.45 18.90
N LEU A 244 -0.27 -1.22 19.98
CA LEU A 244 -1.23 -2.24 20.40
C LEU A 244 -2.34 -1.69 21.30
N ASP A 245 -2.28 -0.41 21.70
CA ASP A 245 -3.34 0.26 22.48
C ASP A 245 -4.68 0.35 21.70
N ARG A 246 -4.62 0.21 20.37
CA ARG A 246 -5.78 0.24 19.49
C ARG A 246 -5.72 -0.91 18.48
N ASP A 247 -6.90 -1.41 18.11
CA ASP A 247 -7.00 -2.34 17.00
C ASP A 247 -6.73 -1.65 15.64
N GLU A 248 -6.66 -2.45 14.59
CA GLU A 248 -6.36 -1.95 13.25
C GLU A 248 -7.43 -0.97 12.72
N ASP A 249 -8.70 -1.24 12.98
CA ASP A 249 -9.81 -0.43 12.45
C ASP A 249 -9.90 0.91 13.19
N ALA A 250 -9.67 0.92 14.49
CA ALA A 250 -9.54 2.13 15.30
C ALA A 250 -8.37 3.01 14.82
N TRP A 251 -7.21 2.42 14.47
CA TRP A 251 -6.11 3.18 13.86
C TRP A 251 -6.47 3.75 12.49
N ARG A 252 -7.18 2.99 11.65
CA ARG A 252 -7.65 3.45 10.33
C ARG A 252 -8.61 4.62 10.46
N GLN A 253 -9.58 4.54 11.38
CA GLN A 253 -10.55 5.58 11.67
C GLN A 253 -9.85 6.85 12.17
N ALA A 254 -8.96 6.74 13.16
CA ALA A 254 -8.21 7.87 13.69
C ALA A 254 -7.34 8.55 12.60
N TRP A 255 -6.73 7.78 11.71
CA TRP A 255 -5.99 8.31 10.57
C TRP A 255 -6.89 9.11 9.62
N LEU A 256 -8.06 8.57 9.27
CA LEU A 256 -9.02 9.22 8.38
C LEU A 256 -9.58 10.52 8.99
N GLN A 257 -9.85 10.53 10.30
CA GLN A 257 -10.27 11.73 11.02
C GLN A 257 -9.20 12.84 10.97
N ARG A 258 -7.92 12.48 11.10
CA ARG A 258 -6.82 13.45 11.04
C ARG A 258 -6.52 13.94 9.63
N PHE A 259 -6.78 13.11 8.62
CA PHE A 259 -6.48 13.37 7.21
C PHE A 259 -7.68 13.07 6.29
N PRO A 260 -8.80 13.82 6.40
CA PRO A 260 -10.03 13.53 5.66
C PRO A 260 -9.85 13.58 4.14
N GLY A 261 -9.00 14.49 3.64
CA GLY A 261 -8.68 14.61 2.21
C GLY A 261 -7.81 13.47 1.63
N ARG A 262 -7.33 12.54 2.47
CA ARG A 262 -6.57 11.34 2.05
C ARG A 262 -7.41 10.08 1.97
N ALA A 263 -8.74 10.20 2.07
CA ALA A 263 -9.69 9.11 1.97
C ALA A 263 -9.98 8.65 0.52
N SER A 264 -9.51 9.39 -0.49
CA SER A 264 -9.89 9.16 -1.89
C SER A 264 -9.58 7.74 -2.40
N PRO A 265 -10.54 7.04 -3.04
CA PRO A 265 -10.41 5.62 -3.41
C PRO A 265 -9.34 5.27 -4.46
N GLY A 266 -8.63 6.24 -5.04
CA GLY A 266 -7.73 6.03 -6.19
C GLY A 266 -6.23 6.09 -5.89
N HIS A 267 -5.80 6.61 -4.74
CA HIS A 267 -4.37 6.74 -4.40
C HIS A 267 -4.12 6.12 -3.03
N GLY A 268 -3.42 4.98 -2.99
CA GLY A 268 -3.08 4.32 -1.74
C GLY A 268 -2.24 5.22 -0.83
N ASP A 269 -2.78 5.58 0.34
CA ASP A 269 -2.03 6.33 1.36
C ASP A 269 -0.95 5.43 1.97
N SER A 270 0.31 5.64 1.54
CA SER A 270 1.47 4.88 2.02
C SER A 270 1.70 5.04 3.53
N GLY A 271 1.32 6.19 4.12
CA GLY A 271 1.41 6.41 5.57
C GLY A 271 0.42 5.53 6.33
N ARG A 272 -0.84 5.51 5.90
CA ARG A 272 -1.86 4.60 6.48
C ARG A 272 -1.46 3.14 6.35
N ALA A 273 -0.94 2.74 5.20
CA ALA A 273 -0.48 1.37 4.96
C ALA A 273 0.72 1.02 5.86
N LEU A 274 1.65 1.96 6.09
CA LEU A 274 2.76 1.77 7.02
C LEU A 274 2.28 1.63 8.46
N LEU A 275 1.35 2.48 8.91
CA LEU A 275 0.80 2.42 10.27
C LEU A 275 0.19 1.04 10.56
N VAL A 276 -0.64 0.54 9.65
CA VAL A 276 -1.25 -0.79 9.76
C VAL A 276 -0.20 -1.88 9.75
N TYR A 277 0.80 -1.77 8.88
CA TYR A 277 1.91 -2.71 8.86
C TYR A 277 2.67 -2.72 10.19
N ALA A 278 3.05 -1.55 10.70
CA ALA A 278 3.81 -1.44 11.94
C ALA A 278 3.08 -2.10 13.10
N ARG A 279 1.79 -1.80 13.26
CA ARG A 279 0.94 -2.43 14.29
C ARG A 279 0.90 -3.95 14.12
N ARG A 280 0.74 -4.46 12.90
CA ARG A 280 0.73 -5.91 12.62
C ARG A 280 2.06 -6.58 12.94
N THR A 281 3.18 -5.94 12.57
CA THR A 281 4.52 -6.46 12.81
C THR A 281 4.83 -6.54 14.31
N VAL A 282 4.46 -5.51 15.08
CA VAL A 282 4.60 -5.52 16.54
C VAL A 282 3.68 -6.55 17.20
N GLU A 283 2.43 -6.66 16.76
CA GLU A 283 1.51 -7.68 17.26
C GLU A 283 2.02 -9.09 17.01
N GLU A 284 2.64 -9.32 15.86
CA GLU A 284 3.21 -10.61 15.50
C GLU A 284 4.44 -10.97 16.33
N LEU A 285 5.30 -10.00 16.65
CA LEU A 285 6.38 -10.19 17.62
C LEU A 285 5.81 -10.51 19.01
N HIS A 286 4.76 -9.80 19.42
CA HIS A 286 4.16 -9.96 20.73
C HIS A 286 3.43 -11.31 20.90
N ALA A 287 2.47 -11.58 20.03
CA ALA A 287 1.53 -12.70 20.13
C ALA A 287 1.98 -13.93 19.33
N GLY A 288 2.91 -13.80 18.39
CA GLY A 288 3.32 -14.88 17.49
C GLY A 288 2.38 -15.04 16.28
N ARG A 289 2.48 -16.22 15.65
CA ARG A 289 1.68 -16.66 14.49
C ARG A 289 1.01 -18.00 14.80
N GLY A 290 0.09 -18.42 13.95
CA GLY A 290 -0.55 -19.74 14.04
C GLY A 290 -1.97 -19.72 14.62
N TRP A 291 -2.50 -20.93 14.82
CA TRP A 291 -3.91 -21.13 15.19
C TRP A 291 -4.25 -20.60 16.58
N ASP A 292 -3.37 -20.69 17.56
CA ASP A 292 -3.64 -20.21 18.93
C ASP A 292 -3.88 -18.69 18.96
N VAL A 293 -3.29 -17.96 18.00
CA VAL A 293 -3.43 -16.51 17.88
C VAL A 293 -4.64 -16.12 17.04
N GLU A 294 -4.85 -16.80 15.92
CA GLU A 294 -5.88 -16.41 14.95
C GLU A 294 -7.25 -17.02 15.28
N TYR A 295 -7.31 -18.28 15.73
CA TYR A 295 -8.58 -19.00 15.94
C TYR A 295 -9.54 -18.30 16.91
N PRO A 296 -9.11 -17.72 18.05
CA PRO A 296 -10.01 -17.01 18.95
C PRO A 296 -10.64 -15.74 18.33
N ARG A 297 -10.03 -15.17 17.28
CA ARG A 297 -10.48 -13.93 16.65
C ARG A 297 -11.65 -14.16 15.71
N ASP A 298 -12.40 -13.09 15.47
CA ASP A 298 -13.45 -13.03 14.44
C ASP A 298 -12.92 -12.59 13.07
N THR A 299 -11.64 -12.26 12.96
CA THR A 299 -10.97 -12.01 11.68
C THR A 299 -9.63 -12.71 11.68
N TRP A 300 -9.50 -13.71 10.83
CA TRP A 300 -8.27 -14.49 10.67
C TRP A 300 -7.42 -13.91 9.57
N ARG A 301 -6.14 -13.69 9.85
CA ARG A 301 -5.15 -13.22 8.90
C ARG A 301 -4.44 -14.42 8.31
N LEU A 302 -4.76 -14.72 7.06
CA LEU A 302 -4.30 -15.96 6.42
C LEU A 302 -2.78 -16.04 6.32
N ARG A 303 -2.10 -14.88 6.18
CA ARG A 303 -0.63 -14.81 6.21
C ARG A 303 -0.02 -15.40 7.50
N ASN A 304 -0.70 -15.24 8.63
CA ASN A 304 -0.24 -15.71 9.94
C ASN A 304 -0.47 -17.23 10.11
N LEU A 305 -1.20 -17.83 9.17
CA LEU A 305 -1.45 -19.27 9.07
C LEU A 305 -0.62 -19.91 7.95
N GLY A 306 0.38 -19.21 7.39
CA GLY A 306 1.20 -19.70 6.28
C GLY A 306 0.53 -19.63 4.91
N VAL A 307 -0.66 -19.01 4.81
CA VAL A 307 -1.41 -18.91 3.55
C VAL A 307 -1.12 -17.54 2.92
N SER A 308 -0.29 -17.56 1.88
CA SER A 308 0.22 -16.35 1.19
C SER A 308 -0.62 -15.92 -0.02
N GLU A 309 -1.59 -16.73 -0.43
CA GLU A 309 -2.35 -16.53 -1.67
C GLU A 309 -3.85 -16.46 -1.46
N GLY A 310 -4.51 -15.68 -2.33
CA GLY A 310 -5.94 -15.44 -2.27
C GLY A 310 -6.29 -14.30 -1.30
N PRO A 311 -7.50 -14.33 -0.73
CA PRO A 311 -7.93 -13.30 0.22
C PRO A 311 -6.98 -13.17 1.42
N ALA A 312 -6.68 -11.94 1.84
CA ALA A 312 -5.76 -11.71 2.96
C ALA A 312 -6.36 -12.12 4.32
N THR A 313 -7.70 -12.10 4.42
CA THR A 313 -8.42 -12.36 5.66
C THR A 313 -9.69 -13.17 5.43
N VAL A 314 -10.08 -13.97 6.42
CA VAL A 314 -11.43 -14.52 6.54
C VAL A 314 -12.12 -13.85 7.72
N ARG A 315 -13.36 -13.38 7.54
CA ARG A 315 -14.12 -12.62 8.54
C ARG A 315 -15.35 -13.39 8.99
N PHE A 316 -15.56 -13.45 10.29
CA PHE A 316 -16.68 -14.08 10.98
C PHE A 316 -17.53 -13.06 11.74
N THR A 317 -17.08 -11.81 11.86
CA THR A 317 -17.85 -10.70 12.45
C THR A 317 -19.29 -10.57 11.92
N PRO A 318 -19.58 -10.78 10.62
CA PRO A 318 -20.96 -10.72 10.12
C PRO A 318 -21.89 -11.85 10.61
N ILE A 319 -21.35 -12.92 11.21
CA ILE A 319 -22.16 -14.03 11.72
C ILE A 319 -22.66 -13.69 13.12
N SER A 320 -23.98 -13.53 13.25
CA SER A 320 -24.61 -13.03 14.48
C SER A 320 -24.87 -14.14 15.50
N GLN A 321 -25.23 -15.34 15.06
CA GLN A 321 -25.50 -16.47 15.97
C GLN A 321 -24.18 -17.06 16.50
N PRO A 322 -23.97 -17.14 17.84
CA PRO A 322 -22.72 -17.67 18.42
C PRO A 322 -22.43 -19.12 18.02
N TRP A 323 -23.45 -20.00 18.06
CA TRP A 323 -23.30 -21.41 17.67
C TRP A 323 -22.85 -21.56 16.21
N LEU A 324 -23.43 -20.76 15.31
CA LEU A 324 -23.10 -20.79 13.88
C LEU A 324 -21.67 -20.28 13.66
N LYS A 325 -21.28 -19.24 14.38
CA LYS A 325 -19.93 -18.65 14.29
C LYS A 325 -18.86 -19.66 14.71
N GLU A 326 -19.04 -20.34 15.84
CA GLU A 326 -18.07 -21.32 16.32
C GLU A 326 -17.97 -22.56 15.41
N LEU A 327 -19.11 -23.06 14.92
CA LEU A 327 -19.10 -24.14 13.91
C LEU A 327 -18.45 -23.67 12.60
N ALA A 328 -18.72 -22.45 12.14
CA ALA A 328 -18.10 -21.89 10.95
C ALA A 328 -16.58 -21.78 11.10
N LYS A 329 -16.09 -21.25 12.23
CA LYS A 329 -14.66 -21.18 12.54
C LYS A 329 -14.06 -22.59 12.51
N ARG A 330 -14.64 -23.55 13.23
CA ARG A 330 -14.18 -24.95 13.23
C ARG A 330 -14.11 -25.54 11.81
N TRP A 331 -15.15 -25.33 11.00
CA TRP A 331 -15.22 -25.82 9.62
C TRP A 331 -14.15 -25.21 8.72
N ILE A 332 -13.99 -23.88 8.78
CA ILE A 332 -13.00 -23.17 7.96
C ILE A 332 -11.58 -23.57 8.36
N ARG A 333 -11.29 -23.75 9.66
CA ARG A 333 -9.99 -24.26 10.12
C ARG A 333 -9.71 -25.65 9.57
N TRP A 334 -10.68 -26.56 9.65
CA TRP A 334 -10.54 -27.92 9.13
C TRP A 334 -10.24 -27.90 7.63
N ARG A 335 -11.01 -27.14 6.84
CA ARG A 335 -10.78 -27.03 5.38
C ARG A 335 -9.42 -26.46 5.02
N LEU A 336 -8.99 -25.39 5.70
CA LEU A 336 -7.65 -24.82 5.50
C LEU A 336 -6.55 -25.85 5.83
N SER A 337 -6.70 -26.57 6.93
CA SER A 337 -5.75 -27.60 7.36
C SER A 337 -5.73 -28.82 6.41
N SER A 338 -6.84 -29.11 5.73
CA SER A 338 -6.94 -30.16 4.71
C SER A 338 -6.58 -29.69 3.29
N GLY A 339 -5.89 -28.54 3.14
CA GLY A 339 -5.38 -28.07 1.85
C GLY A 339 -6.40 -27.35 0.96
N THR A 340 -7.59 -27.01 1.48
CA THR A 340 -8.53 -26.17 0.72
C THR A 340 -7.97 -24.76 0.55
N GLY A 341 -7.90 -24.28 -0.69
CA GLY A 341 -7.42 -22.92 -0.98
C GLY A 341 -8.24 -21.79 -0.35
N ALA A 342 -7.55 -20.70 0.02
CA ALA A 342 -8.08 -19.50 0.68
C ALA A 342 -9.36 -18.93 0.04
N GLY A 343 -9.43 -18.92 -1.29
CA GLY A 343 -10.59 -18.42 -2.02
C GLY A 343 -11.86 -19.26 -1.76
N SER A 344 -11.72 -20.58 -1.70
CA SER A 344 -12.86 -21.49 -1.48
C SER A 344 -13.36 -21.42 -0.04
N VAL A 345 -12.45 -21.33 0.94
CA VAL A 345 -12.85 -21.16 2.34
C VAL A 345 -13.49 -19.79 2.59
N THR A 346 -13.00 -18.73 1.94
CA THR A 346 -13.61 -17.39 2.04
C THR A 346 -15.03 -17.38 1.47
N LYS A 347 -15.26 -18.05 0.34
CA LYS A 347 -16.61 -18.26 -0.22
C LYS A 347 -17.52 -19.03 0.75
N GLY A 348 -16.97 -20.03 1.45
CA GLY A 348 -17.67 -20.75 2.53
C GLY A 348 -18.09 -19.82 3.66
N ALA A 349 -17.17 -19.00 4.18
CA ALA A 349 -17.48 -18.02 5.23
C ALA A 349 -18.54 -17.00 4.78
N LEU A 350 -18.48 -16.53 3.53
CA LEU A 350 -19.49 -15.62 2.96
C LEU A 350 -20.87 -16.28 2.82
N ALA A 351 -20.93 -17.57 2.45
CA ALA A 351 -22.18 -18.32 2.39
C ALA A 351 -22.82 -18.45 3.78
N ILE A 352 -22.03 -18.76 4.80
CA ILE A 352 -22.49 -18.87 6.19
C ILE A 352 -22.91 -17.50 6.73
N ALA A 353 -22.17 -16.43 6.44
CA ALA A 353 -22.55 -15.07 6.81
C ALA A 353 -23.89 -14.67 6.20
N ARG A 354 -24.15 -14.99 4.92
CA ARG A 354 -25.46 -14.70 4.31
C ARG A 354 -26.60 -15.50 4.93
N PHE A 355 -26.35 -16.78 5.24
CA PHE A 355 -27.30 -17.60 5.99
C PHE A 355 -27.58 -17.01 7.38
N SER A 356 -26.53 -16.56 8.08
CA SER A 356 -26.65 -15.89 9.37
C SER A 356 -27.54 -14.65 9.32
N THR A 357 -27.42 -13.83 8.26
CA THR A 357 -28.31 -12.69 8.01
C THR A 357 -29.77 -13.13 7.89
N PHE A 358 -30.04 -14.21 7.14
CA PHE A 358 -31.39 -14.76 7.00
C PHE A 358 -31.95 -15.23 8.36
N LEU A 359 -31.16 -16.00 9.13
CA LEU A 359 -31.54 -16.48 10.45
C LEU A 359 -31.83 -15.35 11.45
N ALA A 360 -31.10 -14.23 11.35
CA ALA A 360 -31.27 -13.06 12.21
C ALA A 360 -32.45 -12.17 11.82
N SER A 361 -33.09 -12.41 10.66
CA SER A 361 -34.23 -11.60 10.25
C SER A 361 -35.40 -11.76 11.24
N PRO A 362 -36.14 -10.68 11.58
CA PRO A 362 -37.20 -10.74 12.59
C PRO A 362 -38.30 -11.78 12.31
N SER A 363 -38.58 -12.09 11.04
CA SER A 363 -39.57 -13.08 10.61
C SER A 363 -39.09 -14.54 10.67
N VAL A 364 -37.79 -14.75 10.92
CA VAL A 364 -37.16 -16.07 11.00
C VAL A 364 -36.67 -16.32 12.43
N ASN A 365 -35.88 -15.39 12.98
CA ASN A 365 -35.37 -15.34 14.35
C ASN A 365 -34.93 -16.70 14.93
N VAL A 366 -33.98 -17.34 14.25
CA VAL A 366 -33.44 -18.63 14.69
C VAL A 366 -32.28 -18.42 15.66
N THR A 367 -32.38 -19.07 16.83
CA THR A 367 -31.43 -18.89 17.93
C THR A 367 -30.64 -20.15 18.26
N ARG A 368 -31.09 -21.32 17.78
CA ARG A 368 -30.49 -22.64 18.04
C ARG A 368 -30.34 -23.46 16.76
N LEU A 369 -29.40 -24.40 16.77
CA LEU A 369 -29.11 -25.26 15.62
C LEU A 369 -30.22 -26.30 15.35
N ASP A 370 -30.92 -26.76 16.40
CA ASP A 370 -32.04 -27.70 16.30
C ASP A 370 -33.27 -27.16 15.55
N GLN A 371 -33.34 -25.85 15.34
CA GLN A 371 -34.37 -25.19 14.53
C GLN A 371 -34.03 -25.19 13.04
N VAL A 372 -32.83 -25.62 12.65
CA VAL A 372 -32.39 -25.65 11.24
C VAL A 372 -32.87 -26.95 10.62
N ASP A 373 -34.17 -27.05 10.35
CA ASP A 373 -34.78 -28.19 9.66
C ASP A 373 -34.94 -27.94 8.15
N ARG A 374 -35.57 -28.89 7.46
CA ARG A 374 -35.83 -28.78 6.01
C ARG A 374 -36.70 -27.57 5.65
N GLU A 375 -37.76 -27.31 6.42
CA GLU A 375 -38.71 -26.22 6.15
C GLU A 375 -38.01 -24.86 6.21
N LEU A 376 -37.13 -24.67 7.19
CA LEU A 376 -36.30 -23.47 7.27
C LEU A 376 -35.36 -23.33 6.05
N LEU A 377 -34.74 -24.44 5.61
CA LEU A 377 -33.86 -24.42 4.43
C LEU A 377 -34.64 -24.06 3.15
N GLU A 378 -35.89 -24.49 3.00
CA GLU A 378 -36.74 -24.10 1.87
C GLU A 378 -37.07 -22.61 1.87
N ARG A 379 -37.40 -22.05 3.05
CA ARG A 379 -37.56 -20.59 3.21
C ARG A 379 -36.27 -19.84 2.87
N TYR A 380 -35.11 -20.38 3.27
CA TYR A 380 -33.82 -19.80 2.91
C TYR A 380 -33.56 -19.86 1.40
N LEU A 381 -33.89 -20.97 0.73
CA LEU A 381 -33.76 -21.09 -0.73
C LEU A 381 -34.62 -20.05 -1.46
N ALA A 382 -35.84 -19.77 -0.97
CA ALA A 382 -36.69 -18.72 -1.52
C ALA A 382 -36.09 -17.31 -1.35
N ASP A 383 -35.59 -16.99 -0.15
CA ASP A 383 -34.90 -15.71 0.14
C ASP A 383 -33.64 -15.55 -0.73
N LEU A 384 -32.85 -16.62 -0.86
CA LEU A 384 -31.63 -16.63 -1.66
C LEU A 384 -31.93 -16.49 -3.16
N HIS A 385 -33.01 -17.11 -3.64
CA HIS A 385 -33.46 -16.97 -5.02
C HIS A 385 -33.87 -15.53 -5.34
N ALA A 386 -34.65 -14.90 -4.46
CA ALA A 386 -35.09 -13.52 -4.66
C ALA A 386 -33.92 -12.54 -4.82
N GLU A 387 -32.78 -12.80 -4.17
CA GLU A 387 -31.58 -11.96 -4.28
C GLU A 387 -30.64 -12.34 -5.43
N LEU A 388 -30.43 -13.64 -5.67
CA LEU A 388 -29.32 -14.15 -6.49
C LEU A 388 -29.75 -14.88 -7.76
N ALA A 389 -31.03 -14.94 -8.09
CA ALA A 389 -31.52 -15.54 -9.34
C ALA A 389 -30.70 -15.06 -10.56
N GLY A 390 -30.36 -16.00 -11.44
CA GLY A 390 -29.55 -15.75 -12.64
C GLY A 390 -28.04 -15.56 -12.40
N ARG A 391 -27.57 -15.47 -11.15
CA ARG A 391 -26.14 -15.26 -10.84
C ARG A 391 -25.43 -16.59 -10.57
N LEU A 392 -24.21 -16.76 -11.10
CA LEU A 392 -23.39 -17.95 -10.87
C LEU A 392 -23.13 -18.26 -9.38
N VAL A 393 -23.07 -17.21 -8.56
CA VAL A 393 -22.84 -17.32 -7.11
C VAL A 393 -24.01 -17.98 -6.37
N HIS A 394 -25.21 -18.03 -6.95
CA HIS A 394 -26.40 -18.63 -6.32
C HIS A 394 -26.18 -20.11 -5.98
N ALA A 395 -25.86 -20.95 -6.99
CA ALA A 395 -25.57 -22.37 -6.78
C ALA A 395 -24.34 -22.58 -5.87
N GLU A 396 -23.35 -21.67 -5.92
CA GLU A 396 -22.17 -21.73 -5.06
C GLU A 396 -22.55 -21.54 -3.58
N ARG A 397 -23.44 -20.61 -3.26
CA ARG A 397 -23.89 -20.35 -1.88
C ARG A 397 -24.60 -21.57 -1.29
N ILE A 398 -25.49 -22.19 -2.05
CA ILE A 398 -26.17 -23.44 -1.67
C ILE A 398 -25.13 -24.55 -1.48
N GLY A 399 -24.21 -24.73 -2.43
CA GLY A 399 -23.17 -25.75 -2.35
C GLY A 399 -22.26 -25.63 -1.13
N GLN A 400 -21.83 -24.42 -0.78
CA GLN A 400 -21.01 -24.17 0.41
C GLN A 400 -21.78 -24.43 1.71
N LEU A 401 -23.03 -23.98 1.81
CA LEU A 401 -23.86 -24.22 2.99
C LEU A 401 -24.17 -25.71 3.16
N ASN A 402 -24.50 -26.41 2.07
CA ASN A 402 -24.69 -27.85 2.09
C ASN A 402 -23.42 -28.58 2.57
N SER A 403 -22.26 -28.22 2.03
CA SER A 403 -20.97 -28.79 2.46
C SER A 403 -20.66 -28.53 3.94
N PHE A 404 -21.10 -27.39 4.47
CA PHE A 404 -20.96 -27.05 5.89
C PHE A 404 -21.87 -27.93 6.76
N LEU A 405 -23.16 -28.01 6.48
CA LEU A 405 -24.11 -28.84 7.25
C LEU A 405 -23.74 -30.32 7.18
N HIS A 406 -23.32 -30.80 6.01
CA HIS A 406 -22.80 -32.17 5.87
C HIS A 406 -21.55 -32.40 6.72
N ALA A 407 -20.63 -31.43 6.83
CA ALA A 407 -19.45 -31.58 7.66
C ALA A 407 -19.80 -31.62 9.16
N VAL A 408 -20.73 -30.75 9.60
CA VAL A 408 -21.22 -30.75 10.99
C VAL A 408 -21.77 -32.12 11.36
N ARG A 409 -22.61 -32.70 10.50
CA ARG A 409 -23.21 -34.03 10.69
C ARG A 409 -22.19 -35.16 10.61
N ARG A 410 -21.41 -35.21 9.52
CA ARG A 410 -20.46 -36.31 9.26
C ARG A 410 -19.36 -36.42 10.31
N LEU A 411 -18.92 -35.28 10.85
CA LEU A 411 -17.86 -35.22 11.85
C LEU A 411 -18.40 -35.07 13.28
N SER A 412 -19.72 -35.18 13.46
CA SER A 412 -20.44 -35.12 14.74
C SER A 412 -19.96 -33.95 15.61
N TRP A 413 -19.89 -32.77 15.00
CA TRP A 413 -19.48 -31.55 15.72
C TRP A 413 -20.58 -30.99 16.60
N ASP A 414 -21.83 -31.29 16.27
CA ASP A 414 -23.03 -30.96 17.03
C ASP A 414 -24.14 -31.94 16.64
N ASP A 415 -24.70 -32.64 17.64
CA ASP A 415 -25.71 -33.68 17.43
C ASP A 415 -27.14 -33.12 17.42
N SER A 416 -27.33 -31.82 17.67
CA SER A 416 -28.64 -31.16 17.66
C SER A 416 -29.13 -30.81 16.25
N LEU A 417 -28.27 -30.85 15.23
CA LEU A 417 -28.66 -30.59 13.84
C LEU A 417 -29.68 -31.63 13.35
N PRO A 418 -30.93 -31.25 13.02
CA PRO A 418 -31.97 -32.19 12.63
C PRO A 418 -31.55 -33.02 11.41
N ALA A 419 -31.93 -34.30 11.35
CA ALA A 419 -31.62 -35.17 10.21
C ALA A 419 -32.21 -34.63 8.88
N SER A 420 -33.32 -33.90 8.96
CA SER A 420 -33.99 -33.26 7.83
C SER A 420 -33.23 -32.06 7.23
N ALA A 421 -32.22 -31.52 7.93
CA ALA A 421 -31.42 -30.38 7.47
C ALA A 421 -30.48 -30.79 6.33
N MET A 422 -31.02 -30.87 5.12
CA MET A 422 -30.34 -31.35 3.92
C MET A 422 -30.75 -30.54 2.68
N PHE A 423 -29.79 -30.37 1.77
CA PHE A 423 -30.05 -29.91 0.41
C PHE A 423 -30.05 -31.09 -0.56
N HIS A 424 -30.96 -31.07 -1.51
CA HIS A 424 -31.11 -32.05 -2.57
C HIS A 424 -30.66 -31.47 -3.92
N TYR A 425 -30.50 -32.34 -4.92
CA TYR A 425 -30.08 -31.92 -6.26
C TYR A 425 -31.04 -30.88 -6.87
N ASP A 426 -32.35 -31.04 -6.63
CA ASP A 426 -33.38 -30.15 -7.17
C ASP A 426 -33.43 -28.76 -6.53
N ASP A 427 -32.75 -28.56 -5.39
CA ASP A 427 -32.64 -27.25 -4.74
C ASP A 427 -31.70 -26.30 -5.50
N TYR A 428 -30.83 -26.85 -6.36
CA TYR A 428 -29.87 -26.05 -7.09
C TYR A 428 -30.53 -25.41 -8.33
N PRO A 429 -30.25 -24.13 -8.62
CA PRO A 429 -30.77 -23.50 -9.82
C PRO A 429 -30.25 -24.23 -11.06
N LYS A 430 -31.14 -24.54 -11.99
CA LYS A 430 -30.79 -25.20 -13.26
C LYS A 430 -29.75 -24.37 -13.99
N ARG A 431 -28.60 -24.98 -14.30
CA ARG A 431 -27.59 -24.35 -15.14
C ARG A 431 -28.00 -24.52 -16.59
N GLY A 432 -28.14 -23.40 -17.31
CA GLY A 432 -28.21 -23.45 -18.76
C GLY A 432 -26.95 -24.12 -19.33
N GLN A 433 -27.09 -24.81 -20.46
CA GLN A 433 -25.96 -25.42 -21.14
C GLN A 433 -24.94 -24.34 -21.49
N MET A 434 -23.71 -24.47 -21.01
CA MET A 434 -22.63 -23.56 -21.39
C MET A 434 -22.05 -24.03 -22.71
N LEU A 435 -22.18 -23.22 -23.74
CA LEU A 435 -21.47 -23.45 -25.00
C LEU A 435 -19.96 -23.33 -24.79
N PRO A 436 -19.14 -24.06 -25.58
CA PRO A 436 -17.70 -23.85 -25.61
C PRO A 436 -17.38 -22.37 -25.85
N ARG A 437 -16.50 -21.80 -25.02
CA ARG A 437 -16.02 -20.43 -25.13
C ARG A 437 -14.59 -20.43 -25.67
N ALA A 438 -14.38 -21.14 -26.77
CA ALA A 438 -13.11 -21.06 -27.50
C ALA A 438 -12.98 -19.66 -28.11
N LEU A 439 -11.75 -19.15 -28.18
CA LEU A 439 -11.49 -17.95 -28.95
C LEU A 439 -11.63 -18.28 -30.44
N ALA A 440 -12.25 -17.38 -31.21
CA ALA A 440 -12.34 -17.53 -32.66
C ALA A 440 -10.93 -17.57 -33.28
N GLU A 441 -10.76 -18.34 -34.34
CA GLU A 441 -9.48 -18.45 -35.06
C GLU A 441 -8.98 -17.08 -35.53
N HIS A 442 -9.90 -16.20 -35.93
CA HIS A 442 -9.61 -14.81 -36.29
C HIS A 442 -8.88 -14.04 -35.17
N VAL A 443 -9.30 -14.24 -33.92
CA VAL A 443 -8.66 -13.63 -32.75
C VAL A 443 -7.34 -14.32 -32.47
N MET A 444 -7.29 -15.65 -32.49
CA MET A 444 -6.07 -16.43 -32.24
C MET A 444 -4.94 -16.07 -33.20
N THR A 445 -5.23 -15.95 -34.50
CA THR A 445 -4.26 -15.52 -35.51
C THR A 445 -3.65 -14.15 -35.17
N GLN A 446 -4.46 -13.19 -34.69
CA GLN A 446 -3.94 -11.88 -34.28
C GLN A 446 -3.09 -11.95 -33.00
N LEU A 447 -3.45 -12.84 -32.05
CA LEU A 447 -2.69 -13.01 -30.80
C LEU A 447 -1.33 -13.68 -31.04
N GLU A 448 -1.25 -14.55 -32.05
CA GLU A 448 -0.05 -15.30 -32.43
C GLU A 448 0.83 -14.57 -33.46
N ASP A 449 0.31 -13.51 -34.10
CA ASP A 449 1.07 -12.67 -35.02
C ASP A 449 2.37 -12.14 -34.35
N PRO A 450 3.56 -12.46 -34.89
CA PRO A 450 4.83 -11.95 -34.38
C PRO A 450 4.85 -10.43 -34.19
N ALA A 451 4.24 -9.66 -35.09
CA ALA A 451 4.18 -8.21 -35.00
C ALA A 451 3.39 -7.72 -33.78
N ASN A 452 2.37 -8.46 -33.35
CA ASN A 452 1.60 -8.16 -32.13
C ASN A 452 2.32 -8.66 -30.88
N LEU A 453 2.92 -9.85 -30.93
CA LEU A 453 3.72 -10.38 -29.83
C LEU A 453 4.91 -9.46 -29.49
N ASP A 454 5.52 -8.81 -30.47
CA ASP A 454 6.64 -7.89 -30.27
C ASP A 454 6.23 -6.53 -29.69
N ARG A 455 4.91 -6.22 -29.64
CA ARG A 455 4.38 -5.04 -28.91
C ARG A 455 4.34 -5.24 -27.39
N TRP A 456 4.67 -6.43 -26.88
CA TRP A 456 4.93 -6.62 -25.46
C TRP A 456 6.12 -5.77 -25.04
N ASN A 457 5.94 -4.97 -23.99
CA ASN A 457 7.01 -4.14 -23.42
C ASN A 457 7.90 -4.91 -22.43
N ASP A 458 7.66 -6.21 -22.26
CA ASP A 458 8.32 -7.09 -21.31
C ASP A 458 8.45 -8.50 -21.92
N PRO A 459 9.68 -8.95 -22.25
CA PRO A 459 9.92 -10.28 -22.80
C PRO A 459 9.41 -11.43 -21.91
N ALA A 460 9.37 -11.23 -20.59
CA ALA A 460 8.86 -12.24 -19.67
C ALA A 460 7.35 -12.44 -19.84
N ARG A 461 6.59 -11.35 -20.03
CA ARG A 461 5.13 -11.42 -20.27
C ARG A 461 4.80 -12.00 -21.62
N ARG A 462 5.56 -11.66 -22.66
CA ARG A 462 5.48 -12.29 -23.98
C ARG A 462 5.62 -13.81 -23.85
N LEU A 463 6.64 -14.29 -23.13
CA LEU A 463 6.87 -15.71 -22.91
C LEU A 463 5.75 -16.38 -22.09
N ILE A 464 5.24 -15.73 -21.04
CA ILE A 464 4.08 -16.25 -20.29
C ILE A 464 2.90 -16.49 -21.25
N THR A 465 2.56 -15.52 -22.11
CA THR A 465 1.48 -15.64 -23.10
C THR A 465 1.67 -16.84 -24.02
N LEU A 466 2.89 -17.03 -24.56
CA LEU A 466 3.21 -18.18 -25.41
C LEU A 466 3.06 -19.52 -24.67
N ILE A 467 3.48 -19.61 -23.41
CA ILE A 467 3.27 -20.81 -22.58
C ILE A 467 1.78 -21.10 -22.38
N LEU A 468 0.94 -20.07 -22.18
CA LEU A 468 -0.50 -20.27 -22.02
C LEU A 468 -1.14 -20.81 -23.30
N ILE A 469 -0.77 -20.23 -24.44
CA ILE A 469 -1.29 -20.62 -25.77
C ILE A 469 -0.83 -22.04 -26.13
N ARG A 470 0.50 -22.27 -26.15
CA ARG A 470 1.08 -23.52 -26.67
C ARG A 470 0.98 -24.71 -25.70
N CYS A 471 0.94 -24.46 -24.40
CA CYS A 471 0.97 -25.54 -23.40
C CYS A 471 -0.35 -25.70 -22.63
N GLY A 472 -1.33 -24.80 -22.81
CA GLY A 472 -2.64 -24.89 -22.16
C GLY A 472 -2.60 -24.79 -20.63
N LEU A 473 -1.54 -24.20 -20.07
CA LEU A 473 -1.40 -24.04 -18.62
C LEU A 473 -2.42 -23.05 -18.07
N ARG A 474 -2.85 -23.26 -16.82
CA ARG A 474 -3.54 -22.20 -16.09
C ARG A 474 -2.55 -21.08 -15.80
N LEU A 475 -3.00 -19.83 -15.91
CA LEU A 475 -2.18 -18.66 -15.57
C LEU A 475 -1.51 -18.79 -14.19
N GLY A 476 -2.25 -19.27 -13.20
CA GLY A 476 -1.70 -19.53 -11.87
C GLY A 476 -0.49 -20.47 -11.88
N ASP A 477 -0.56 -21.56 -12.64
CA ASP A 477 0.51 -22.56 -12.75
C ASP A 477 1.70 -22.02 -13.56
N ALA A 478 1.45 -21.32 -14.67
CA ALA A 478 2.49 -20.72 -15.51
C ALA A 478 3.34 -19.69 -14.74
N LEU A 479 2.72 -18.84 -13.93
CA LEU A 479 3.45 -17.85 -13.12
C LEU A 479 4.32 -18.48 -12.02
N ARG A 480 4.07 -19.75 -11.66
CA ARG A 480 4.78 -20.50 -10.61
C ARG A 480 5.84 -21.44 -11.16
N LEU A 481 6.11 -21.37 -12.46
CA LEU A 481 7.14 -22.21 -13.07
C LEU A 481 8.47 -22.02 -12.31
N PRO A 482 9.08 -23.13 -11.84
CA PRO A 482 10.38 -23.07 -11.20
C PRO A 482 11.42 -22.59 -12.21
N PHE A 483 12.55 -22.11 -11.71
CA PHE A 483 13.65 -21.71 -12.59
C PHE A 483 14.09 -22.86 -13.51
N ASP A 484 14.22 -24.08 -12.97
CA ASP A 484 14.57 -25.30 -13.70
C ASP A 484 13.32 -26.09 -14.15
N CYS A 485 12.50 -25.46 -15.00
CA CYS A 485 11.24 -26.03 -15.49
C CYS A 485 11.36 -26.87 -16.77
N ILE A 486 12.54 -27.03 -17.35
CA ILE A 486 12.74 -27.89 -18.53
C ILE A 486 13.21 -29.26 -18.04
N ALA A 487 12.45 -30.30 -18.37
CA ALA A 487 12.84 -31.70 -18.23
C ALA A 487 13.14 -32.29 -19.61
N ARG A 488 13.95 -33.34 -19.66
CA ARG A 488 14.22 -34.13 -20.87
C ARG A 488 13.84 -35.57 -20.63
N ASP A 489 13.30 -36.23 -21.65
CA ASP A 489 13.09 -37.67 -21.64
C ASP A 489 14.36 -38.44 -22.05
N ALA A 490 14.23 -39.74 -22.26
CA ALA A 490 15.33 -40.61 -22.68
C ALA A 490 15.92 -40.19 -24.03
N ASP A 491 15.09 -39.68 -24.94
CA ASP A 491 15.46 -39.25 -26.30
C ASP A 491 15.92 -37.78 -26.35
N GLN A 492 16.12 -37.15 -25.19
CA GLN A 492 16.49 -35.74 -25.03
C GLN A 492 15.42 -34.74 -25.49
N ALA A 493 14.19 -35.18 -25.77
CA ALA A 493 13.10 -34.29 -26.15
C ALA A 493 12.69 -33.41 -24.95
N PRO A 494 12.47 -32.09 -25.18
CA PRO A 494 12.21 -31.15 -24.10
C PRO A 494 10.74 -31.13 -23.67
N TYR A 495 10.53 -31.10 -22.35
CA TYR A 495 9.21 -30.97 -21.73
C TYR A 495 9.21 -29.83 -20.72
N LEU A 496 8.11 -29.09 -20.67
CA LEU A 496 7.82 -28.16 -19.59
C LEU A 496 7.27 -28.92 -18.38
N ARG A 497 8.03 -28.92 -17.29
CA ARG A 497 7.66 -29.50 -16.00
C ARG A 497 7.04 -28.45 -15.09
N TYR A 498 5.83 -28.74 -14.60
CA TYR A 498 5.11 -27.84 -13.69
C TYR A 498 4.25 -28.61 -12.68
N LEU A 499 3.88 -27.93 -11.58
CA LEU A 499 2.92 -28.44 -10.60
C LEU A 499 1.52 -27.92 -10.96
N ASN A 500 0.59 -28.82 -11.26
CA ASN A 500 -0.81 -28.49 -11.49
C ASN A 500 -1.52 -28.34 -10.13
N HIS A 501 -1.61 -27.12 -9.62
CA HIS A 501 -2.10 -26.88 -8.26
C HIS A 501 -3.58 -27.23 -8.09
N LYS A 502 -4.38 -27.17 -9.17
CA LYS A 502 -5.80 -27.56 -9.09
C LYS A 502 -5.96 -29.06 -8.87
N MET A 503 -5.09 -29.87 -9.48
CA MET A 503 -5.14 -31.33 -9.40
C MET A 503 -4.16 -31.91 -8.39
N SER A 504 -3.34 -31.06 -7.75
CA SER A 504 -2.27 -31.44 -6.81
C SER A 504 -1.33 -32.53 -7.37
N ARG A 505 -0.87 -32.37 -8.61
CA ARG A 505 0.05 -33.32 -9.28
C ARG A 505 1.11 -32.62 -10.11
N GLU A 506 2.29 -33.23 -10.22
CA GLU A 506 3.25 -32.83 -11.25
C GLU A 506 2.76 -33.24 -12.65
N ALA A 507 3.13 -32.44 -13.64
CA ALA A 507 2.77 -32.66 -15.04
C ALA A 507 3.91 -32.23 -15.96
N LEU A 508 3.98 -32.90 -17.11
CA LEU A 508 4.88 -32.62 -18.22
C LEU A 508 4.05 -32.28 -19.45
N VAL A 509 4.47 -31.27 -20.20
CA VAL A 509 3.89 -30.90 -21.50
C VAL A 509 5.04 -30.78 -22.50
N PRO A 510 4.99 -31.46 -23.67
CA PRO A 510 6.01 -31.30 -24.70
C PRO A 510 6.13 -29.84 -25.13
N ILE A 511 7.36 -29.39 -25.41
CA ILE A 511 7.62 -28.03 -25.94
C ILE A 511 8.45 -28.10 -27.21
N ASP A 512 8.27 -27.12 -28.10
CA ASP A 512 9.10 -26.96 -29.29
C ASP A 512 10.45 -26.27 -28.97
N GLU A 513 11.36 -26.31 -29.95
CA GLU A 513 12.70 -25.71 -29.82
C GLU A 513 12.66 -24.20 -29.60
N GLU A 514 11.69 -23.50 -30.22
CA GLU A 514 11.52 -22.05 -30.09
C GLU A 514 11.16 -21.67 -28.65
N LEU A 515 10.21 -22.38 -28.05
CA LEU A 515 9.76 -22.17 -26.68
C LEU A 515 10.85 -22.57 -25.68
N GLN A 516 11.60 -23.65 -25.95
CA GLN A 516 12.78 -24.02 -25.16
C GLN A 516 13.84 -22.90 -25.18
N ALA A 517 14.13 -22.34 -26.36
CA ALA A 517 15.08 -21.25 -26.52
C ALA A 517 14.61 -19.98 -25.79
N ALA A 518 13.32 -19.65 -25.86
CA ALA A 518 12.73 -18.51 -25.17
C ALA A 518 12.79 -18.65 -23.63
N ILE A 519 12.51 -19.85 -23.10
CA ILE A 519 12.68 -20.16 -21.67
C ILE A 519 14.15 -20.03 -21.25
N THR A 520 15.07 -20.57 -22.05
CA THR A 520 16.51 -20.48 -21.77
C THR A 520 17.00 -19.02 -21.78
N GLY A 521 16.52 -18.22 -22.73
CA GLY A 521 16.79 -16.77 -22.76
C GLY A 521 16.24 -16.04 -21.54
N GLN A 522 15.05 -16.44 -21.05
CA GLN A 522 14.49 -15.92 -19.81
C GLN A 522 15.34 -16.32 -18.60
N GLN A 523 15.75 -17.59 -18.48
CA GLN A 523 16.63 -18.05 -17.41
C GLN A 523 17.92 -17.23 -17.34
N ARG A 524 18.52 -16.91 -18.50
CA ARG A 524 19.71 -16.06 -18.59
C ARG A 524 19.46 -14.65 -18.05
N ARG A 525 18.40 -13.97 -18.51
CA ARG A 525 18.04 -12.61 -18.04
C ARG A 525 17.79 -12.56 -16.54
N VAL A 526 17.13 -13.58 -15.98
CA VAL A 526 16.90 -13.63 -14.54
C VAL A 526 18.24 -13.80 -13.81
N ARG A 527 19.17 -14.62 -14.34
CA ARG A 527 20.45 -14.91 -13.69
C ARG A 527 21.39 -13.71 -13.70
N GLU A 528 21.42 -12.98 -14.81
CA GLU A 528 22.16 -11.71 -14.95
C GLU A 528 21.67 -10.68 -13.92
N ARG A 529 20.37 -10.65 -13.65
CA ARG A 529 19.77 -9.68 -12.73
C ARG A 529 19.82 -10.10 -11.26
N TRP A 530 19.74 -11.40 -10.97
CA TRP A 530 19.78 -11.96 -9.61
C TRP A 530 20.76 -13.15 -9.53
N PRO A 531 22.07 -12.89 -9.37
CA PRO A 531 23.08 -13.93 -9.38
C PRO A 531 23.05 -14.88 -8.16
N GLN A 532 22.47 -14.46 -7.04
CA GLN A 532 22.58 -15.13 -5.74
C GLN A 532 21.36 -15.98 -5.32
N GLY A 533 20.29 -16.07 -6.11
CA GLY A 533 19.16 -16.93 -5.77
C GLY A 533 17.97 -16.82 -6.73
N MET A 534 17.43 -17.97 -7.17
CA MET A 534 16.41 -18.02 -8.23
C MET A 534 15.43 -19.19 -8.03
N PRO A 535 14.33 -19.06 -7.26
CA PRO A 535 13.34 -20.13 -7.18
C PRO A 535 12.35 -20.14 -8.36
N VAL A 536 12.21 -19.04 -9.11
CA VAL A 536 11.12 -18.87 -10.10
C VAL A 536 11.61 -18.36 -11.46
N LEU A 537 10.95 -18.79 -12.54
CA LEU A 537 11.24 -18.36 -13.91
C LEU A 537 10.77 -16.92 -14.22
N PHE A 538 9.68 -16.50 -13.57
CA PHE A 538 9.03 -15.19 -13.78
C PHE A 538 9.02 -14.34 -12.51
N PRO A 539 10.16 -13.79 -12.08
CA PRO A 539 10.21 -12.85 -10.96
C PRO A 539 9.53 -11.53 -11.32
N ARG A 540 8.97 -10.84 -10.32
CA ARG A 540 8.47 -9.48 -10.49
C ARG A 540 9.64 -8.50 -10.56
N ASP A 541 9.52 -7.48 -11.40
CA ASP A 541 10.59 -6.50 -11.59
C ASP A 541 10.76 -5.51 -10.44
N ARG A 542 9.66 -5.19 -9.75
CA ARG A 542 9.65 -4.13 -8.74
C ARG A 542 9.61 -4.72 -7.35
N ALA A 543 10.43 -4.13 -6.48
CA ALA A 543 10.48 -4.44 -5.06
C ALA A 543 10.73 -5.94 -4.78
N ASN A 544 11.67 -6.51 -5.52
CA ASN A 544 12.06 -7.91 -5.47
C ASN A 544 13.60 -7.98 -5.47
N PRO A 545 14.24 -7.56 -4.36
CA PRO A 545 15.69 -7.40 -4.33
C PRO A 545 16.43 -8.73 -4.55
N ASP A 546 15.83 -9.84 -4.11
CA ASP A 546 16.37 -11.19 -4.13
C ASP A 546 15.80 -12.07 -5.26
N GLY A 547 14.91 -11.54 -6.11
CA GLY A 547 14.33 -12.28 -7.22
C GLY A 547 13.28 -13.33 -6.81
N SER A 548 13.03 -13.55 -5.52
CA SER A 548 12.20 -14.67 -5.04
C SER A 548 10.71 -14.51 -5.33
N LYS A 549 10.24 -13.27 -5.50
CA LYS A 549 8.81 -12.95 -5.64
C LYS A 549 8.41 -13.00 -7.12
N ARG A 550 7.54 -13.93 -7.48
CA ARG A 550 7.01 -14.05 -8.85
C ARG A 550 6.09 -12.89 -9.26
N VAL A 551 5.87 -12.76 -10.57
CA VAL A 551 4.83 -11.91 -11.15
C VAL A 551 3.46 -12.25 -10.56
N SER A 552 2.71 -11.23 -10.14
CA SER A 552 1.37 -11.40 -9.59
C SER A 552 0.35 -11.65 -10.69
N HIS A 553 -0.66 -12.48 -10.40
CA HIS A 553 -1.79 -12.75 -11.30
C HIS A 553 -2.48 -11.47 -11.80
N SER A 554 -2.82 -10.55 -10.88
CA SER A 554 -3.45 -9.26 -11.24
C SER A 554 -2.54 -8.38 -12.09
N GLY A 555 -1.25 -8.34 -11.78
CA GLY A 555 -0.25 -7.60 -12.56
C GLY A 555 -0.15 -8.08 -14.00
N TYR A 556 -0.17 -9.40 -14.22
CA TYR A 556 -0.19 -9.96 -15.58
C TYR A 556 -1.51 -9.67 -16.30
N GLN A 557 -2.67 -9.87 -15.65
CA GLN A 557 -3.98 -9.60 -16.26
C GLN A 557 -4.13 -8.13 -16.69
N HIS A 558 -3.67 -7.20 -15.85
CA HIS A 558 -3.67 -5.78 -16.19
C HIS A 558 -2.80 -5.53 -17.43
N ALA A 559 -1.58 -6.08 -17.43
CA ALA A 559 -0.66 -5.94 -18.55
C ALA A 559 -1.18 -6.57 -19.85
N LEU A 560 -1.88 -7.71 -19.76
CA LEU A 560 -2.55 -8.36 -20.88
C LEU A 560 -3.62 -7.44 -21.47
N GLY A 561 -4.47 -6.82 -20.65
CA GLY A 561 -5.45 -5.84 -21.12
C GLY A 561 -4.82 -4.57 -21.73
N GLU A 562 -3.64 -4.16 -21.27
CA GLU A 562 -2.88 -3.07 -21.92
C GLU A 562 -2.27 -3.49 -23.26
N TRP A 563 -1.80 -4.74 -23.37
CA TRP A 563 -1.24 -5.28 -24.60
C TRP A 563 -2.31 -5.49 -25.67
N LEU A 564 -3.45 -6.11 -25.32
CA LEU A 564 -4.58 -6.29 -26.24
C LEU A 564 -5.03 -4.95 -26.85
N ARG A 565 -5.16 -3.90 -26.02
CA ARG A 565 -5.48 -2.54 -26.51
C ARG A 565 -4.40 -1.92 -27.39
N ARG A 566 -3.12 -2.24 -27.15
CA ARG A 566 -2.00 -1.76 -27.99
C ARG A 566 -1.95 -2.49 -29.34
N CYS A 567 -2.40 -3.73 -29.38
CA CYS A 567 -2.48 -4.51 -30.61
C CYS A 567 -3.73 -4.19 -31.43
N ASP A 568 -4.73 -3.52 -30.84
CA ASP A 568 -6.05 -3.29 -31.44
C ASP A 568 -6.67 -4.61 -31.91
N ILE A 569 -6.62 -5.64 -31.05
CA ILE A 569 -7.20 -6.95 -31.33
C ILE A 569 -8.70 -6.80 -31.52
N ARG A 570 -9.24 -7.37 -32.59
CA ARG A 570 -10.67 -7.33 -32.92
C ARG A 570 -11.25 -8.71 -33.14
N ASP A 571 -12.53 -8.89 -32.82
CA ASP A 571 -13.28 -10.07 -33.21
C ASP A 571 -13.67 -10.04 -34.69
N GLU A 572 -14.29 -11.12 -35.18
CA GLU A 572 -14.79 -11.25 -36.54
C GLU A 572 -15.83 -10.19 -36.96
N HIS A 573 -16.36 -9.42 -36.01
CA HIS A 573 -17.31 -8.33 -36.21
C HIS A 573 -16.66 -6.94 -36.05
N GLY A 574 -15.35 -6.88 -35.88
CA GLY A 574 -14.59 -5.63 -35.72
C GLY A 574 -14.69 -5.01 -34.33
N GLN A 575 -15.25 -5.71 -33.34
CA GLN A 575 -15.36 -5.26 -31.95
C GLN A 575 -14.06 -5.56 -31.17
N PRO A 576 -13.64 -4.68 -30.24
CA PRO A 576 -12.39 -4.81 -29.48
C PRO A 576 -12.42 -5.80 -28.31
#